data_AF-A0A968D6M8-F1
#
_entry.id   AF-A0A968D6M8-F1
#
_cell.length_a   1.000
_cell.length_b   1.000
_cell.length_c   1.000
_cell.angle_alpha   90.00
_cell.angle_beta   90.00
_cell.angle_gamma   90.00
#
_symmetry.space_group_name_H-M   'P 1'
#
loop_
_entity.id
_entity.type
_entity.pdbx_description
1 polymer ?
#
loop_
_entity_poly.entity_id
_entity_poly.type
_entity_poly.pdbx_seq_one_letter_code
_entity_poly.pdbx_strand_id
1 'polypeptide(L)'
;MTSEGKGRRELERDIGELHRVETHAAERRLALTAALEQLDDGGVDGAGVTRARTKMSSRAARRAARTASQLARMPGTAAALAEGRITVEHAEAAADAAERTSPEAVDAELVDDAAALPADRFARRSREWAGSKERLADQQARHDRQRSLREARTGTGEEGMRWFLLRVDPTTGAEVEKTWQEEVERLWRDDGGRDGTPDEIRTPAQR
;
A
#
# COMPACT_ATOMS: atom_id res chain seq x y z
N MET A 1 27.12 10.07 16.88
CA MET A 1 26.49 11.25 17.49
C MET A 1 25.54 10.76 18.56
N THR A 2 25.84 11.00 19.84
CA THR A 2 24.94 10.69 20.95
C THR A 2 23.85 11.76 21.04
N SER A 3 22.61 11.35 21.31
CA SER A 3 21.46 12.25 21.55
C SER A 3 21.46 12.86 22.97
N GLU A 4 22.46 12.52 23.78
CA GLU A 4 22.61 12.97 25.16
C GLU A 4 22.74 14.48 25.23
N GLY A 5 21.97 15.11 26.11
CA GLY A 5 21.99 16.56 26.34
C GLY A 5 21.19 17.41 25.37
N LYS A 6 20.57 16.85 24.32
CA LYS A 6 19.74 17.61 23.36
C LYS A 6 18.37 17.95 23.92
N GLY A 7 17.92 19.18 23.64
CA GLY A 7 16.55 19.60 23.92
C GLY A 7 15.54 19.07 22.89
N ARG A 8 14.24 19.05 23.25
CA ARG A 8 13.16 18.55 22.37
C ARG A 8 13.20 19.14 20.96
N ARG A 9 13.37 20.47 20.83
CA ARG A 9 13.41 21.15 19.51
C ARG A 9 14.59 20.71 18.65
N GLU A 10 15.73 20.41 19.28
CA GLU A 10 16.92 19.93 18.55
C GLU A 10 16.69 18.51 18.06
N LEU A 11 16.10 17.64 18.89
CA LEU A 11 15.73 16.29 18.49
C LEU A 11 14.71 16.30 17.34
N GLU A 12 13.68 17.17 17.40
CA GLU A 12 12.69 17.31 16.32
C GLU A 12 13.33 17.81 15.01
N ARG A 13 14.25 18.79 15.08
CA ARG A 13 15.01 19.25 13.92
C ARG A 13 15.86 18.12 13.32
N ASP A 14 16.60 17.40 14.15
CA ASP A 14 17.48 16.33 13.70
C ASP A 14 16.71 15.19 13.03
N ILE A 15 15.52 14.84 13.54
CA ILE A 15 14.60 13.89 12.90
C ILE A 15 14.22 14.41 11.50
N GLY A 16 13.86 15.68 11.39
CA GLY A 16 13.51 16.29 10.09
C GLY A 16 14.68 16.31 9.10
N GLU A 17 15.90 16.58 9.56
CA GLU A 17 17.11 16.53 8.72
C GLU A 17 17.42 15.11 8.25
N LEU A 18 17.35 14.13 9.14
CA LEU A 18 17.54 12.72 8.77
C LEU A 18 16.48 12.26 7.77
N HIS A 19 15.23 12.67 7.97
CA HIS A 19 14.14 12.35 7.06
C HIS A 19 14.39 12.86 5.63
N ARG A 20 14.97 14.07 5.47
CA ARG A 20 15.35 14.60 4.15
C ARG A 20 16.43 13.74 3.49
N VAL A 21 17.41 13.25 4.25
CA VAL A 21 18.44 12.33 3.73
C VAL A 21 17.81 11.01 3.29
N GLU A 22 16.90 10.45 4.09
CA GLU A 22 16.20 9.19 3.78
C GLU A 22 15.34 9.30 2.52
N THR A 23 14.57 10.37 2.40
CA THR A 23 13.68 10.62 1.25
C THR A 23 14.47 10.92 -0.02
N HIS A 24 15.55 11.69 0.07
CA HIS A 24 16.48 11.90 -1.05
C HIS A 24 17.12 10.59 -1.52
N ALA A 25 17.60 9.75 -0.59
CA ALA A 25 18.14 8.44 -0.94
C ALA A 25 17.09 7.50 -1.55
N ALA A 26 15.83 7.59 -1.07
CA ALA A 26 14.73 6.83 -1.61
C ALA A 26 14.35 7.27 -3.03
N GLU A 27 14.26 8.58 -3.28
CA GLU A 27 14.09 9.13 -4.63
C GLU A 27 15.20 8.64 -5.55
N ARG A 28 16.47 8.78 -5.14
CA ARG A 28 17.59 8.40 -5.99
C ARG A 28 17.57 6.93 -6.37
N ARG A 29 17.17 6.07 -5.42
CA ARG A 29 16.98 4.64 -5.67
C ARG A 29 15.84 4.38 -6.66
N LEU A 30 14.71 5.09 -6.54
CA LEU A 30 13.60 4.98 -7.50
C LEU A 30 14.03 5.46 -8.89
N ALA A 31 14.72 6.59 -9.01
CA ALA A 31 15.24 7.10 -10.28
C ALA A 31 16.19 6.09 -10.96
N LEU A 32 17.11 5.48 -10.20
CA LEU A 32 17.99 4.41 -10.71
C LEU A 32 17.21 3.16 -11.12
N THR A 33 16.15 2.82 -10.39
CA THR A 33 15.28 1.69 -10.71
C THR A 33 14.56 1.93 -12.04
N ALA A 34 14.02 3.13 -12.26
CA ALA A 34 13.40 3.50 -13.53
C ALA A 34 14.42 3.50 -14.68
N ALA A 35 15.64 3.98 -14.45
CA ALA A 35 16.69 3.97 -15.46
C ALA A 35 17.09 2.54 -15.87
N LEU A 36 17.14 1.60 -14.91
CA LEU A 36 17.42 0.18 -15.19
C LEU A 36 16.37 -0.45 -16.11
N GLU A 37 15.08 -0.12 -15.92
CA GLU A 37 14.00 -0.59 -16.80
C GLU A 37 14.13 -0.08 -18.24
N GLN A 38 14.86 1.02 -18.47
CA GLN A 38 15.02 1.64 -19.79
C GLN A 38 16.28 1.19 -20.55
N LEU A 39 17.17 0.41 -19.92
CA LEU A 39 18.47 0.07 -20.53
C LEU A 39 18.35 -0.90 -21.73
N ASP A 40 17.24 -1.63 -21.87
CA ASP A 40 16.96 -2.61 -22.93
C ASP A 40 18.20 -3.46 -23.35
N ASP A 41 19.02 -3.83 -22.36
CA ASP A 41 20.31 -4.51 -22.54
C ASP A 41 20.21 -6.03 -22.33
N GLY A 42 18.97 -6.54 -22.20
CA GLY A 42 18.69 -7.93 -21.83
C GLY A 42 19.10 -8.29 -20.40
N GLY A 43 19.46 -7.30 -19.58
CA GLY A 43 19.86 -7.46 -18.19
C GLY A 43 18.70 -7.74 -17.23
N VAL A 44 19.04 -7.84 -15.95
CA VAL A 44 18.03 -7.99 -14.88
C VAL A 44 17.28 -6.67 -14.73
N ASP A 45 15.94 -6.75 -14.73
CA ASP A 45 15.05 -5.60 -14.56
C ASP A 45 15.28 -4.83 -13.25
N GLY A 46 14.75 -3.61 -13.17
CA GLY A 46 14.92 -2.72 -12.03
C GLY A 46 14.41 -3.34 -10.72
N ALA A 47 13.31 -4.10 -10.80
CA ALA A 47 12.78 -4.86 -9.67
C ALA A 47 13.76 -5.94 -9.17
N GLY A 48 14.37 -6.70 -10.09
CA GLY A 48 15.31 -7.76 -9.80
C GLY A 48 16.62 -7.22 -9.21
N VAL A 49 17.16 -6.14 -9.77
CA VAL A 49 18.35 -5.46 -9.22
C VAL A 49 18.05 -4.91 -7.83
N THR A 50 16.93 -4.20 -7.66
CA THR A 50 16.52 -3.64 -6.36
C THR A 50 16.45 -4.75 -5.32
N ARG A 51 15.71 -5.83 -5.59
CA ARG A 51 15.60 -6.99 -4.70
C ARG A 51 16.97 -7.54 -4.30
N ALA A 52 17.84 -7.76 -5.27
CA ALA A 52 19.14 -8.37 -5.03
C ALA A 52 20.07 -7.49 -4.18
N ARG A 53 20.05 -6.17 -4.41
CA ARG A 53 20.97 -5.20 -3.79
C ARG A 53 20.48 -4.65 -2.45
N THR A 54 19.17 -4.56 -2.23
CA THR A 54 18.60 -3.98 -0.99
C THR A 54 18.04 -5.02 -0.03
N LYS A 55 18.05 -6.31 -0.40
CA LYS A 55 17.46 -7.42 0.38
C LYS A 55 15.94 -7.26 0.61
N MET A 56 15.28 -6.43 -0.18
CA MET A 56 13.82 -6.29 -0.14
C MET A 56 13.11 -7.59 -0.57
N SER A 57 11.87 -7.76 -0.10
CA SER A 57 11.01 -8.84 -0.59
C SER A 57 10.68 -8.63 -2.07
N SER A 58 10.35 -9.71 -2.80
CA SER A 58 9.94 -9.62 -4.21
C SER A 58 8.72 -8.71 -4.40
N ARG A 59 7.80 -8.68 -3.42
CA ARG A 59 6.63 -7.79 -3.46
C ARG A 59 7.03 -6.32 -3.30
N ALA A 60 7.90 -6.02 -2.34
CA ALA A 60 8.36 -4.65 -2.10
C ALA A 60 9.21 -4.12 -3.27
N ALA A 61 10.07 -4.95 -3.86
CA ALA A 61 10.87 -4.56 -5.02
C ALA A 61 10.01 -4.29 -6.26
N ARG A 62 8.99 -5.11 -6.54
CA ARG A 62 8.03 -4.85 -7.62
C ARG A 62 7.23 -3.58 -7.40
N ARG A 63 6.81 -3.32 -6.16
CA ARG A 63 6.14 -2.06 -5.81
C ARG A 63 7.05 -0.87 -6.09
N ALA A 64 8.31 -0.93 -5.64
CA ALA A 64 9.28 0.12 -5.89
C ALA A 64 9.52 0.37 -7.39
N ALA A 65 9.65 -0.70 -8.20
CA ALA A 65 9.81 -0.57 -9.66
C ALA A 65 8.59 0.06 -10.34
N ARG A 66 7.39 -0.33 -9.93
CA ARG A 66 6.15 0.29 -10.41
C ARG A 66 6.08 1.77 -10.04
N THR A 67 6.33 2.10 -8.78
CA THR A 67 6.38 3.49 -8.29
C THR A 67 7.40 4.31 -9.07
N ALA A 68 8.61 3.77 -9.27
CA ALA A 68 9.68 4.39 -10.05
C ALA A 68 9.25 4.67 -11.50
N SER A 69 8.59 3.72 -12.16
CA SER A 69 8.10 3.89 -13.53
C SER A 69 7.07 5.02 -13.66
N GLN A 70 6.20 5.20 -12.66
CA GLN A 70 5.23 6.31 -12.65
C GLN A 70 5.93 7.65 -12.37
N LEU A 71 6.81 7.69 -11.37
CA LEU A 71 7.56 8.89 -10.99
C LEU A 71 8.45 9.45 -12.10
N ALA A 72 8.95 8.61 -13.00
CA ALA A 72 9.69 9.05 -14.19
C ALA A 72 8.87 10.02 -15.08
N ARG A 73 7.54 10.01 -14.95
CA ARG A 73 6.59 10.88 -15.65
C ARG A 73 5.91 11.91 -14.72
N MET A 74 6.36 12.02 -13.48
CA MET A 74 5.81 12.91 -12.44
C MET A 74 6.93 13.74 -11.80
N PRO A 75 7.57 14.65 -12.56
CA PRO A 75 8.74 15.40 -12.10
C PRO A 75 8.47 16.25 -10.85
N GLY A 76 7.27 16.82 -10.68
CA GLY A 76 6.91 17.59 -9.49
C GLY A 76 6.87 16.73 -8.23
N THR A 77 6.31 15.53 -8.33
CA THR A 77 6.24 14.53 -7.27
C THR A 77 7.63 13.97 -6.95
N ALA A 78 8.44 13.69 -7.98
CA ALA A 78 9.82 13.24 -7.79
C ALA A 78 10.66 14.32 -7.09
N ALA A 79 10.53 15.59 -7.49
CA ALA A 79 11.21 16.71 -6.83
C ALA A 79 10.75 16.87 -5.37
N ALA A 80 9.45 16.76 -5.11
CA ALA A 80 8.91 16.84 -3.75
C ALA A 80 9.47 15.72 -2.85
N LEU A 81 9.67 14.51 -3.40
CA LEU A 81 10.30 13.41 -2.67
C LEU A 81 11.79 13.67 -2.45
N ALA A 82 12.52 14.14 -3.47
CA ALA A 82 13.94 14.45 -3.37
C ALA A 82 14.24 15.55 -2.33
N GLU A 83 13.33 16.50 -2.17
CA GLU A 83 13.41 17.62 -1.21
C GLU A 83 12.93 17.24 0.21
N GLY A 84 12.38 16.03 0.37
CA GLY A 84 11.78 15.58 1.63
C GLY A 84 10.52 16.33 2.03
N ARG A 85 9.81 16.94 1.06
CA ARG A 85 8.47 17.52 1.28
C ARG A 85 7.39 16.44 1.36
N ILE A 86 7.62 15.31 0.71
CA ILE A 86 6.75 14.14 0.77
C ILE A 86 7.55 12.88 1.10
N THR A 87 6.86 11.84 1.56
CA THR A 87 7.47 10.54 1.87
C THR A 87 7.30 9.54 0.72
N VAL A 88 7.96 8.40 0.80
CA VAL A 88 7.77 7.29 -0.16
C VAL A 88 6.31 6.82 -0.20
N GLU A 89 5.60 6.84 0.92
CA GLU A 89 4.18 6.47 0.98
C GLU A 89 3.29 7.41 0.16
N HIS A 90 3.60 8.71 0.15
CA HIS A 90 2.93 9.67 -0.73
C HIS A 90 3.22 9.35 -2.19
N ALA A 91 4.48 9.08 -2.53
CA ALA A 91 4.89 8.75 -3.88
C ALA A 91 4.22 7.43 -4.38
N GLU A 92 4.09 6.42 -3.51
CA GLU A 92 3.33 5.20 -3.80
C GLU A 92 1.84 5.49 -4.04
N ALA A 93 1.21 6.32 -3.19
CA ALA A 93 -0.20 6.68 -3.36
C ALA A 93 -0.46 7.53 -4.62
N ALA A 94 0.50 8.36 -5.03
CA ALA A 94 0.42 9.14 -6.25
C ALA A 94 0.59 8.22 -7.49
N ALA A 95 1.55 7.28 -7.44
CA ALA A 95 1.74 6.27 -8.48
C ALA A 95 0.49 5.39 -8.66
N ASP A 96 -0.15 4.96 -7.57
CA ASP A 96 -1.39 4.15 -7.63
C ASP A 96 -2.56 4.95 -8.24
N ALA A 97 -2.63 6.28 -8.04
CA ALA A 97 -3.62 7.12 -8.74
C ALA A 97 -3.28 7.32 -10.22
N ALA A 98 -1.99 7.42 -10.56
CA ALA A 98 -1.52 7.57 -11.93
C ALA A 98 -1.91 6.36 -12.78
N GLU A 99 -1.85 5.15 -12.22
CA GLU A 99 -2.30 3.92 -12.89
C GLU A 99 -3.79 3.93 -13.26
N ARG A 100 -4.61 4.64 -12.48
CA ARG A 100 -6.06 4.75 -12.71
C ARG A 100 -6.44 5.91 -13.63
N THR A 101 -5.49 6.80 -13.90
CA THR A 101 -5.73 8.05 -14.61
C THR A 101 -4.57 8.32 -15.59
N SER A 102 -3.66 9.22 -15.23
CA SER A 102 -2.41 9.49 -15.93
C SER A 102 -1.39 10.11 -14.98
N PRO A 103 -0.10 9.80 -15.11
CA PRO A 103 0.98 10.44 -14.34
C PRO A 103 0.92 11.97 -14.40
N GLU A 104 0.69 12.53 -15.58
CA GLU A 104 0.73 13.97 -15.81
C GLU A 104 -0.37 14.72 -15.05
N ALA A 105 -1.59 14.16 -15.02
CA ALA A 105 -2.70 14.75 -14.25
C ALA A 105 -2.47 14.65 -12.73
N VAL A 106 -1.89 13.55 -12.24
CA VAL A 106 -1.54 13.43 -10.82
C VAL A 106 -0.48 14.45 -10.45
N ASP A 107 0.57 14.57 -11.26
CA ASP A 107 1.67 15.50 -10.99
C ASP A 107 1.22 16.97 -11.02
N ALA A 108 0.25 17.30 -11.88
CA ALA A 108 -0.31 18.64 -11.98
C ALA A 108 -1.29 18.99 -10.84
N GLU A 109 -2.07 18.02 -10.35
CA GLU A 109 -3.20 18.30 -9.47
C GLU A 109 -3.01 17.86 -8.00
N LEU A 110 -2.08 16.94 -7.71
CA LEU A 110 -1.97 16.30 -6.38
C LEU A 110 -0.64 16.56 -5.65
N VAL A 111 0.35 17.19 -6.28
CA VAL A 111 1.66 17.44 -5.62
C VAL A 111 1.52 18.34 -4.38
N ASP A 112 0.69 19.38 -4.47
CA ASP A 112 0.47 20.29 -3.33
C ASP A 112 -0.32 19.60 -2.21
N ASP A 113 -1.34 18.80 -2.55
CA ASP A 113 -2.09 17.98 -1.60
C ASP A 113 -1.14 16.98 -0.89
N ALA A 114 -0.18 16.40 -1.63
CA ALA A 114 0.81 15.47 -1.08
C ALA A 114 1.76 16.13 -0.08
N ALA A 115 2.15 17.39 -0.33
CA ALA A 115 3.02 18.15 0.56
C ALA A 115 2.28 18.68 1.81
N ALA A 116 0.96 18.88 1.73
CA ALA A 116 0.17 19.47 2.80
C ALA A 116 -0.45 18.43 3.76
N LEU A 117 -0.76 17.23 3.27
CA LEU A 117 -1.49 16.21 4.03
C LEU A 117 -0.56 15.14 4.59
N PRO A 118 -0.88 14.53 5.75
CA PRO A 118 -0.26 13.27 6.15
C PRO A 118 -0.51 12.15 5.13
N ALA A 119 0.39 11.16 5.07
CA ALA A 119 0.39 10.11 4.06
C ALA A 119 -0.94 9.33 3.96
N ASP A 120 -1.55 9.01 5.10
CA ASP A 120 -2.84 8.31 5.16
C ASP A 120 -3.99 9.15 4.57
N ARG A 121 -4.00 10.46 4.86
CA ARG A 121 -4.99 11.41 4.35
C ARG A 121 -4.78 11.66 2.87
N PHE A 122 -3.54 11.82 2.44
CA PHE A 122 -3.19 11.93 1.04
C PHE A 122 -3.58 10.67 0.25
N ALA A 123 -3.29 9.48 0.78
CA ALA A 123 -3.66 8.22 0.13
C ALA A 123 -5.18 8.09 -0.06
N ARG A 124 -5.98 8.58 0.89
CA ARG A 124 -7.44 8.66 0.71
C ARG A 124 -7.83 9.69 -0.35
N ARG A 125 -7.31 10.91 -0.25
CA ARG A 125 -7.56 12.02 -1.18
C ARG A 125 -7.22 11.64 -2.63
N SER A 126 -6.08 10.99 -2.84
CA SER A 126 -5.59 10.48 -4.12
C SER A 126 -6.54 9.43 -4.72
N ARG A 127 -7.05 8.49 -3.90
CA ARG A 127 -8.05 7.50 -4.33
C ARG A 127 -9.38 8.12 -4.76
N GLU A 128 -9.86 9.11 -4.01
CA GLU A 128 -11.08 9.87 -4.30
C GLU A 128 -10.93 10.67 -5.60
N TRP A 129 -9.82 11.40 -5.75
CA TRP A 129 -9.49 12.15 -6.96
C TRP A 129 -9.40 11.23 -8.19
N ALA A 130 -8.69 10.09 -8.08
CA ALA A 130 -8.60 9.14 -9.17
C ALA A 130 -9.99 8.56 -9.52
N GLY A 131 -10.85 8.35 -8.52
CA GLY A 131 -12.24 7.92 -8.74
C GLY A 131 -13.11 8.95 -9.47
N SER A 132 -12.88 10.25 -9.26
CA SER A 132 -13.65 11.29 -9.95
C SER A 132 -13.15 11.60 -11.36
N LYS A 133 -11.88 11.28 -11.66
CA LYS A 133 -11.25 11.49 -12.98
C LYS A 133 -11.34 10.28 -13.90
N GLU A 134 -11.53 9.09 -13.32
CA GLU A 134 -11.67 7.85 -14.07
C GLU A 134 -12.98 7.85 -14.89
N ARG A 135 -12.88 7.52 -16.18
CA ARG A 135 -14.07 7.46 -17.04
C ARG A 135 -14.95 6.29 -16.62
N LEU A 136 -16.28 6.47 -16.70
CA LEU A 136 -17.26 5.44 -16.35
C LEU A 136 -17.01 4.11 -17.11
N ALA A 137 -16.61 4.16 -18.37
CA ALA A 137 -16.30 2.97 -19.16
C ALA A 137 -15.08 2.20 -18.61
N ASP A 138 -14.05 2.92 -18.15
CA ASP A 138 -12.84 2.31 -17.56
C ASP A 138 -13.17 1.73 -16.17
N GLN A 139 -13.99 2.44 -15.39
CA GLN A 139 -14.51 1.97 -14.11
C GLN A 139 -15.33 0.67 -14.29
N GLN A 140 -16.22 0.62 -15.29
CA GLN A 140 -17.05 -0.54 -15.60
C GLN A 140 -16.18 -1.71 -16.08
N ALA A 141 -15.25 -1.48 -17.00
CA ALA A 141 -14.35 -2.52 -17.49
C ALA A 141 -13.49 -3.12 -16.37
N ARG A 142 -13.02 -2.29 -15.43
CA ARG A 142 -12.33 -2.78 -14.22
C ARG A 142 -13.27 -3.62 -13.37
N HIS A 143 -14.49 -3.15 -13.12
CA HIS A 143 -15.46 -3.87 -12.31
C HIS A 143 -15.81 -5.23 -12.94
N ASP A 144 -16.05 -5.29 -14.25
CA ASP A 144 -16.34 -6.52 -14.97
C ASP A 144 -15.17 -7.50 -14.93
N ARG A 145 -13.95 -6.99 -15.06
CA ARG A 145 -12.73 -7.79 -14.89
C ARG A 145 -12.60 -8.32 -13.46
N GLN A 146 -12.85 -7.50 -12.44
CA GLN A 146 -12.80 -7.96 -11.05
C GLN A 146 -13.86 -9.04 -10.77
N ARG A 147 -15.05 -8.90 -11.37
CA ARG A 147 -16.10 -9.92 -11.31
C ARG A 147 -15.71 -11.22 -11.99
N SER A 148 -15.09 -11.16 -13.17
CA SER A 148 -14.62 -12.36 -13.87
C SER A 148 -13.47 -13.06 -13.15
N LEU A 149 -12.77 -12.33 -12.27
CA LEU A 149 -11.62 -12.79 -11.51
C LEU A 149 -11.98 -13.26 -10.08
N ARG A 150 -13.27 -13.34 -9.76
CA ARG A 150 -13.77 -13.84 -8.48
C ARG A 150 -13.35 -15.29 -8.29
N GLU A 151 -12.72 -15.58 -7.15
CA GLU A 151 -12.22 -16.91 -6.84
C GLU A 151 -12.31 -17.14 -5.33
N ALA A 152 -12.73 -18.34 -4.94
CA ALA A 152 -12.67 -18.80 -3.57
C ALA A 152 -11.79 -20.05 -3.50
N ARG A 153 -10.87 -20.08 -2.53
CA ARG A 153 -10.11 -21.27 -2.17
C ARG A 153 -10.39 -21.62 -0.74
N THR A 154 -10.50 -22.91 -0.47
CA THR A 154 -10.63 -23.43 0.89
C THR A 154 -9.57 -24.46 1.12
N GLY A 155 -9.18 -24.64 2.37
CA GLY A 155 -8.25 -25.67 2.75
C GLY A 155 -8.33 -25.99 4.22
N THR A 156 -7.48 -26.92 4.62
CA THR A 156 -7.31 -27.35 6.00
C THR A 156 -5.84 -27.13 6.36
N GLY A 157 -5.60 -26.40 7.44
CA GLY A 157 -4.30 -26.11 8.01
C GLY A 157 -3.98 -27.03 9.19
N GLU A 158 -3.06 -26.57 10.05
CA GLU A 158 -2.62 -27.30 11.23
C GLU A 158 -3.78 -27.59 12.19
N GLU A 159 -3.74 -28.74 12.86
CA GLU A 159 -4.78 -29.21 13.79
C GLU A 159 -6.20 -29.31 13.19
N GLY A 160 -6.33 -29.36 11.86
CA GLY A 160 -7.63 -29.44 11.18
C GLY A 160 -8.31 -28.08 10.99
N MET A 161 -7.65 -26.97 11.31
CA MET A 161 -8.19 -25.62 11.16
C MET A 161 -8.56 -25.34 9.70
N ARG A 162 -9.81 -24.93 9.45
CA ARG A 162 -10.27 -24.60 8.09
C ARG A 162 -9.90 -23.16 7.76
N TRP A 163 -9.37 -22.92 6.56
CA TRP A 163 -9.13 -21.57 6.06
C TRP A 163 -9.88 -21.33 4.75
N PHE A 164 -10.26 -20.08 4.55
CA PHE A 164 -10.94 -19.56 3.36
C PHE A 164 -10.14 -18.38 2.83
N LEU A 165 -9.86 -18.39 1.54
CA LEU A 165 -9.28 -17.25 0.82
C LEU A 165 -10.25 -16.83 -0.26
N LEU A 166 -10.72 -15.59 -0.18
CA LEU A 166 -11.66 -15.04 -1.15
C LEU A 166 -11.01 -13.87 -1.90
N ARG A 167 -11.12 -13.90 -3.23
CA ARG A 167 -10.85 -12.76 -4.10
C ARG A 167 -12.15 -12.31 -4.73
N VAL A 168 -12.58 -11.09 -4.44
CA VAL A 168 -13.81 -10.48 -4.97
C VAL A 168 -13.56 -9.01 -5.30
N ASP A 169 -14.47 -8.39 -6.06
CA ASP A 169 -14.47 -6.94 -6.26
C ASP A 169 -14.74 -6.19 -4.95
N PRO A 170 -14.38 -4.90 -4.85
CA PRO A 170 -14.50 -4.13 -3.61
C PRO A 170 -15.92 -4.07 -3.03
N THR A 171 -16.95 -4.01 -3.88
CA THR A 171 -18.34 -3.92 -3.43
C THR A 171 -18.78 -5.23 -2.77
N THR A 172 -18.61 -6.36 -3.46
CA THR A 172 -18.89 -7.67 -2.87
C THR A 172 -17.96 -7.98 -1.70
N GLY A 173 -16.70 -7.53 -1.73
CA GLY A 173 -15.74 -7.69 -0.64
C GLY A 173 -16.19 -7.04 0.67
N ALA A 174 -16.66 -5.80 0.61
CA ALA A 174 -17.16 -5.09 1.78
C ALA A 174 -18.39 -5.77 2.41
N GLU A 175 -19.30 -6.30 1.57
CA GLU A 175 -20.46 -7.06 2.03
C GLU A 175 -20.03 -8.37 2.72
N VAL A 176 -19.13 -9.14 2.09
CA VAL A 176 -18.64 -10.41 2.64
C VAL A 176 -17.84 -10.18 3.91
N GLU A 177 -16.96 -9.19 3.95
CA GLU A 177 -16.16 -8.85 5.14
C GLU A 177 -17.06 -8.54 6.33
N LYS A 178 -18.11 -7.73 6.13
CA LYS A 178 -19.08 -7.41 7.17
C LYS A 178 -19.77 -8.68 7.70
N THR A 179 -20.35 -9.49 6.82
CA THR A 179 -21.06 -10.72 7.23
C THR A 179 -20.11 -11.74 7.87
N TRP A 180 -18.89 -11.88 7.35
CA TRP A 180 -17.89 -12.78 7.91
C TRP A 180 -17.45 -12.33 9.31
N GLN A 181 -17.22 -11.04 9.51
CA GLN A 181 -16.86 -10.52 10.83
C GLN A 181 -17.99 -10.70 11.84
N GLU A 182 -19.24 -10.47 11.44
CA GLU A 182 -20.41 -10.73 12.28
C GLU A 182 -20.50 -12.21 12.70
N GLU A 183 -20.21 -13.13 11.78
CA GLU A 183 -20.22 -14.56 12.05
C GLU A 183 -19.04 -15.01 12.93
N VAL A 184 -17.83 -14.50 12.68
CA VAL A 184 -16.65 -14.77 13.54
C VAL A 184 -16.91 -14.28 14.96
N GLU A 185 -17.48 -13.09 15.11
CA GLU A 185 -17.87 -12.54 16.40
C GLU A 185 -18.96 -13.37 17.08
N ARG A 186 -19.95 -13.87 16.32
CA ARG A 186 -20.98 -14.78 16.84
C ARG A 186 -20.37 -16.07 17.37
N LEU A 187 -19.54 -16.75 16.57
CA LEU A 187 -18.85 -17.98 16.97
C LEU A 187 -17.96 -17.75 18.20
N TRP A 188 -17.27 -16.63 18.24
CA TRP A 188 -16.40 -16.26 19.36
C TRP A 188 -17.19 -15.99 20.65
N ARG A 189 -18.34 -15.32 20.57
CA ARG A 189 -19.25 -15.11 21.72
C ARG A 189 -19.89 -16.41 22.19
N ASP A 190 -20.30 -17.27 21.25
CA ASP A 190 -20.86 -18.59 21.53
C ASP A 190 -19.88 -19.50 22.29
N ASP A 191 -18.57 -19.26 22.12
CA ASP A 191 -17.48 -19.94 22.82
C ASP A 191 -17.02 -19.21 24.10
N GLY A 192 -17.84 -18.29 24.63
CA GLY A 192 -17.62 -17.62 25.92
C GLY A 192 -16.87 -16.28 25.85
N GLY A 193 -16.41 -15.83 24.69
CA GLY A 193 -15.74 -14.53 24.54
C GLY A 193 -14.41 -14.40 25.30
N ARG A 194 -14.02 -13.16 25.67
CA ARG A 194 -12.71 -12.86 26.32
C ARG A 194 -12.74 -13.06 27.84
N ASP A 195 -13.92 -12.96 28.42
CA ASP A 195 -14.17 -12.89 29.86
C ASP A 195 -15.09 -14.04 30.36
N GLY A 196 -15.39 -15.01 29.49
CA GLY A 196 -16.26 -16.14 29.83
C GLY A 196 -15.66 -17.02 30.91
N THR A 197 -16.49 -17.37 31.89
CA THR A 197 -16.20 -18.39 32.89
C THR A 197 -16.16 -19.78 32.24
N PRO A 198 -15.47 -20.79 32.82
CA PRO A 198 -15.33 -22.11 32.21
C PRO A 198 -16.65 -22.80 31.82
N ASP A 199 -17.76 -22.44 32.48
CA ASP A 199 -19.10 -22.98 32.21
C ASP A 199 -19.80 -22.29 31.01
N GLU A 200 -19.31 -21.12 30.58
CA GLU A 200 -19.80 -20.35 29.43
C GLU A 200 -19.08 -20.70 28.12
N ILE A 201 -17.97 -21.44 28.20
CA ILE A 201 -17.21 -21.93 27.05
C ILE A 201 -17.82 -23.25 26.57
N ARG A 202 -18.29 -23.32 25.31
CA ARG A 202 -18.77 -24.59 24.74
C ARG A 202 -17.66 -25.63 24.72
N THR A 203 -17.95 -26.79 25.28
CA THR A 203 -17.12 -27.99 25.18
C THR A 203 -17.18 -28.58 23.76
N PRO A 204 -16.18 -29.40 23.35
CA PRO A 204 -16.21 -30.07 22.05
C PRO A 204 -17.47 -30.91 21.79
N ALA A 205 -18.17 -31.37 22.83
CA ALA A 205 -19.42 -32.13 22.72
C ALA A 205 -20.67 -31.24 22.53
N GLN A 206 -20.55 -29.94 22.77
CA GLN A 206 -21.61 -28.94 22.60
C GLN A 206 -21.48 -28.17 21.26
N ARG A 207 -20.48 -28.52 20.44
CA ARG A 207 -20.23 -27.96 19.10
C ARG A 207 -20.86 -28.79 18.00
#